data_AF-A0A151QYS1-F1
#
_entry.id   AF-A0A151QYS1-F1
#
_cell.length_a   1.000
_cell.length_b   1.000
_cell.length_c   1.000
_cell.angle_alpha   90.00
_cell.angle_beta   90.00
_cell.angle_gamma   90.00
#
_symmetry.space_group_name_H-M   'P 1'
#
loop_
_entity.id
_entity.type
_entity.pdbx_description
1 polymer ?
#
loop_
_entity_poly.entity_id
_entity_poly.type
_entity_poly.pdbx_seq_one_letter_code
_entity_poly.pdbx_strand_id
1 'polypeptide(L)' 'MTGDPSKFSSQKLKNEGFVTYGDNNKGKILGHGNIDNSSLTLIENVLLVEGMKHNLLSISQLSDKGFKIEFDNT' A
#
# COMPACT_ATOMS: atom_id res chain seq x y z
N MET A 1 -1.19 -0.69 -0.09
CA MET A 1 -1.36 -0.96 -1.53
C MET A 1 -1.91 0.28 -2.23
N THR A 2 -1.52 0.48 -3.48
CA THR A 2 -1.90 1.64 -4.30
C THR A 2 -2.00 1.24 -5.77
N GLY A 3 -2.77 2.00 -6.57
CA GLY A 3 -2.74 1.92 -8.03
C GLY A 3 -1.85 2.99 -8.68
N ASP A 4 -1.21 3.86 -7.89
CA ASP A 4 -0.40 4.97 -8.37
C ASP A 4 1.10 4.64 -8.30
N PRO A 5 1.75 4.32 -9.43
CA PRO A 5 3.18 3.99 -9.46
C PRO A 5 4.07 5.20 -9.13
N SER A 6 3.57 6.44 -9.23
CA SER A 6 4.37 7.65 -8.98
C SER A 6 4.70 7.86 -7.50
N LYS A 7 4.01 7.14 -6.60
CA LYS A 7 4.24 7.22 -5.15
C LYS A 7 5.46 6.42 -4.69
N PHE A 8 5.98 5.52 -5.52
CA PHE A 8 7.07 4.64 -5.14
C PHE A 8 8.41 5.33 -5.29
N SER A 9 9.23 5.29 -4.23
CA SER A 9 10.64 5.66 -4.32
C SER A 9 11.51 4.51 -4.85
N SER A 10 11.04 3.28 -4.69
CA SER A 10 11.59 2.10 -5.35
C SER A 10 10.46 1.14 -5.71
N GLN A 11 10.49 0.55 -6.89
CA GLN A 11 9.51 -0.44 -7.31
C GLN A 11 10.15 -1.55 -8.15
N LYS A 12 9.65 -2.77 -7.98
CA LYS A 12 9.97 -3.92 -8.80
C LYS A 12 8.68 -4.45 -9.42
N LEU A 13 8.59 -4.34 -10.74
CA LEU A 13 7.50 -4.95 -11.48
C LEU A 13 7.67 -6.46 -11.47
N LYS A 14 6.59 -7.16 -11.09
CA LYS A 14 6.53 -8.60 -11.04
C LYS A 14 5.07 -9.03 -11.08
N ASN A 15 4.79 -10.05 -11.87
CA ASN A 15 3.44 -10.61 -11.96
C ASN A 15 3.21 -11.50 -10.73
N GLU A 16 2.56 -10.98 -9.69
CA GLU A 16 2.46 -11.62 -8.36
C GLU A 16 1.07 -12.14 -8.00
N GLY A 17 0.17 -12.24 -8.99
CA GLY A 17 -1.18 -12.76 -8.81
C GLY A 17 -2.23 -11.66 -8.66
N PHE A 18 -3.21 -11.88 -7.77
CA PHE A 18 -4.38 -11.00 -7.63
C PHE A 18 -4.70 -10.72 -6.16
N VAL A 19 -5.13 -9.49 -5.86
CA VAL A 19 -5.82 -9.15 -4.63
C VAL A 19 -7.32 -9.35 -4.86
N THR A 20 -8.02 -9.93 -3.87
CA THR A 20 -9.50 -9.97 -3.86
C THR A 20 -9.99 -8.89 -2.91
N TYR A 21 -10.92 -8.06 -3.37
CA TYR A 21 -11.52 -6.98 -2.60
C TYR A 21 -12.74 -7.46 -1.80
N GLY A 22 -13.28 -6.60 -0.94
CA GLY A 22 -14.45 -6.92 -0.12
C GLY A 22 -15.73 -7.20 -0.93
N ASP A 23 -15.79 -6.74 -2.18
CA ASP A 23 -16.88 -7.01 -3.13
C ASP A 23 -16.66 -8.26 -4.01
N ASN A 24 -15.63 -9.06 -3.68
CA ASN A 24 -15.15 -10.22 -4.44
C ASN A 24 -14.55 -9.92 -5.83
N ASN A 25 -14.49 -8.66 -6.26
CA ASN A 25 -13.73 -8.31 -7.46
C ASN A 25 -12.23 -8.50 -7.21
N LYS A 26 -11.46 -8.65 -8.30
CA LYS A 26 -10.02 -8.90 -8.22
C LYS A 26 -9.22 -7.82 -8.93
N GLY A 27 -8.14 -7.38 -8.30
CA GLY A 27 -7.13 -6.49 -8.88
C GLY A 27 -5.84 -7.25 -9.15
N LYS A 28 -5.26 -7.08 -10.33
CA LYS A 28 -3.99 -7.71 -10.69
C LYS A 28 -2.83 -7.01 -9.98
N ILE A 29 -1.94 -7.77 -9.35
CA ILE A 29 -0.72 -7.24 -8.74
C ILE A 29 0.33 -7.07 -9.85
N LEU A 30 0.75 -5.83 -10.10
CA LEU A 30 1.73 -5.47 -11.10
C LEU A 30 3.17 -5.50 -10.55
N GLY A 31 3.31 -5.43 -9.23
CA GLY A 31 4.59 -5.49 -8.54
C GLY A 31 4.46 -4.99 -7.10
N HIS A 32 5.61 -4.73 -6.49
CA HIS A 32 5.69 -4.13 -5.16
C HIS A 32 6.88 -3.19 -5.05
N GLY A 33 6.90 -2.41 -3.98
CA GLY A 33 7.96 -1.47 -3.72
C GLY A 33 7.79 -0.72 -2.41
N ASN A 34 8.62 0.29 -2.22
CA ASN A 34 8.59 1.13 -1.03
C ASN A 34 8.08 2.53 -1.39
N ILE A 35 7.35 3.12 -0.46
CA ILE A 35 6.89 4.51 -0.51
C ILE A 35 7.58 5.24 0.64
N ASP A 36 8.26 6.34 0.32
CA ASP A 36 8.77 7.27 1.31
C ASP A 36 8.13 8.65 1.17
N ASN A 37 8.08 9.36 2.28
CA ASN A 37 7.77 10.78 2.30
C ASN A 37 8.97 11.52 2.89
N SER A 38 10.01 11.65 2.06
CA SER A 38 11.13 12.61 2.13
C SER A 38 11.84 12.83 3.48
N SER A 39 11.61 12.02 4.53
CA SER A 39 12.43 11.84 5.75
C SER A 39 11.67 11.23 6.95
N LEU A 40 10.33 11.19 6.97
CA LEU A 40 9.59 10.87 8.21
C LEU A 40 8.99 9.46 8.25
N THR A 41 8.64 8.87 7.11
CA THR A 41 7.96 7.58 7.09
C THR A 41 8.33 6.80 5.85
N LEU A 42 8.85 5.59 6.06
CA LEU A 42 9.09 4.59 5.04
C LEU A 42 8.03 3.49 5.19
N ILE A 43 7.18 3.29 4.19
CA ILE A 43 6.23 2.18 4.11
C ILE A 43 6.80 1.15 3.13
N GLU A 44 7.09 -0.03 3.65
CA GLU A 44 7.73 -1.12 2.90
C GLU A 44 6.71 -2.12 2.37
N ASN A 45 7.09 -2.86 1.32
CA ASN A 45 6.30 -3.95 0.75
C ASN A 45 4.89 -3.53 0.30
N VAL A 46 4.78 -2.33 -0.30
CA VAL A 46 3.53 -1.83 -0.84
C VAL A 46 3.25 -2.49 -2.20
N LEU A 47 2.10 -3.14 -2.32
CA LEU A 47 1.66 -3.69 -3.61
C LEU A 47 1.16 -2.58 -4.55
N LEU A 48 1.61 -2.65 -5.81
CA LEU A 48 1.05 -1.91 -6.94
C LEU A 48 -0.04 -2.76 -7.61
N VAL A 49 -1.29 -2.29 -7.59
CA VAL A 49 -2.44 -3.05 -8.07
C VAL A 49 -3.17 -2.29 -9.18
N GLU A 50 -3.41 -2.99 -10.30
CA GLU A 50 -4.06 -2.43 -11.48
C GLU A 50 -5.49 -1.95 -11.19
N GLY A 51 -5.84 -0.76 -11.68
CA GLY A 51 -7.19 -0.20 -11.59
C GLY A 51 -7.61 0.26 -10.19
N MET A 52 -6.69 0.24 -9.22
CA MET A 52 -6.97 0.62 -7.84
C MET A 52 -7.06 2.14 -7.68
N LYS A 53 -8.25 2.67 -7.38
CA LYS A 53 -8.52 4.12 -7.31
C LYS A 53 -8.21 4.76 -5.95
N HIS A 54 -8.25 3.97 -4.88
CA HIS A 54 -8.01 4.42 -3.52
C HIS A 54 -6.78 3.68 -2.96
N ASN A 55 -6.05 4.31 -2.06
CA ASN A 55 -4.95 3.67 -1.36
C ASN A 55 -5.46 2.95 -0.11
N LEU A 56 -4.93 1.77 0.17
CA LEU A 56 -5.18 1.06 1.43
C LEU A 56 -3.87 0.96 2.20
N LEU A 57 -3.88 1.41 3.46
CA LEU A 57 -2.77 1.30 4.38
C LEU A 57 -3.24 0.54 5.61
N SER A 58 -2.47 -0.46 6.04
CA SER A 58 -2.80 -1.20 7.26
C SER A 58 -2.37 -0.41 8.49
N ILE A 59 -3.28 -0.24 9.45
CA ILE A 59 -2.97 0.39 10.74
C ILE A 59 -1.89 -0.41 11.48
N SER A 60 -1.93 -1.74 11.39
CA SER A 60 -0.91 -2.59 11.99
C SER A 60 0.49 -2.27 11.47
N GLN A 61 0.65 -1.95 10.18
CA GLN A 61 1.97 -1.56 9.64
C GLN A 61 2.51 -0.27 10.27
N LEU A 62 1.63 0.69 10.61
CA LEU A 62 2.03 1.89 11.33
C LEU A 62 2.34 1.59 12.80
N SER A 63 1.54 0.75 13.44
CA SER A 63 1.78 0.29 14.81
C SER A 63 3.13 -0.43 14.95
N ASP A 64 3.46 -1.31 14.00
CA ASP A 64 4.72 -2.06 13.99
C ASP A 64 5.94 -1.14 13.82
N LYS A 65 5.76 0.03 13.21
CA LYS A 65 6.78 1.08 13.07
C LYS A 65 6.87 2.00 14.30
N GLY A 66 6.04 1.78 15.33
CA GLY A 66 6.05 2.55 16.57
C GLY A 66 5.26 3.86 16.52
N PHE A 67 4.42 4.07 15.50
CA PHE A 67 3.54 5.23 15.48
C PHE A 67 2.45 5.10 16.56
N LYS A 68 2.18 6.21 17.26
CA LYS A 68 1.03 6.31 18.15
C LYS A 68 -0.25 6.32 17.30
N ILE A 69 -1.15 5.39 17.56
CA ILE A 69 -2.45 5.31 16.91
C ILE A 69 -3.52 5.78 17.90
N GLU A 70 -4.29 6.79 17.51
CA GLU A 70 -5.43 7.29 18.26
C GLU A 70 -6.67 7.17 17.38
N PHE A 71 -7.72 6.57 17.93
CA PHE A 71 -9.03 6.52 17.30
C PHE A 71 -9.91 7.56 17.98
N ASP A 72 -10.50 8.45 17.19
CA ASP A 72 -11.52 9.37 17.64
C ASP A 72 -12.87 8.98 17.02
N ASN A 73 -13.95 9.24 17.73
CA ASN A 73 -15.32 8.95 17.30
C ASN A 73 -15.99 10.15 16.62
N THR A 74 -15.21 11.18 16.26
CA THR A 74 -15.66 12.39 15.59
C THR A 74 -15.90 12.20 14.09
#